data_AF-A0AA41BA72-F1
#
_entry.id   AF-A0AA41BA72-F1
#
_cell.length_a   1.000
_cell.length_b   1.000
_cell.length_c   1.000
_cell.angle_alpha   90.00
_cell.angle_beta   90.00
_cell.angle_gamma   90.00
#
_symmetry.space_group_name_H-M   'P 1'
#
loop_
_entity.id
_entity.type
_entity.pdbx_description
1 polymer ?
#
loop_
_entity_poly.entity_id
_entity_poly.type
_entity_poly.pdbx_seq_one_letter_code
_entity_poly.pdbx_strand_id
1 'polypeptide(L)'
;MSKIEISQVIEQIKEEIEVDASGKGKASMKATARLAGVSDKAIGKALESANLEPSKLAQTLIQQGFDAANLNQWRTDGIPDIAIGIILHYYGYEAGRYCTQQAKLVCQAFGTIGVRAWMQDVSGWAKPTQQHSNTPTPALPPVEQRLKTLVEAMKTLAELTGGRLNPYMEQQMTDYATNLFADHNRQALTGTQEKWLGVVNFAESELGKKVPIKGSHYRGHLGTWVRTFYPQLGNRQENRLVNGTQQDVYVYPCHDPVVAAGLTKAVEEFFAHPSPGAALKQARAFSKKSLVTA
;
A
#
# COMPACT_ATOMS: atom_id res chain seq x y z
N MET A 1 32.72 9.12 19.52
CA MET A 1 32.37 8.20 18.41
C MET A 1 31.68 9.02 17.33
N SER A 2 32.20 8.96 16.11
CA SER A 2 31.66 9.69 14.95
C SER A 2 30.16 9.41 14.80
N LYS A 3 29.34 10.44 14.65
CA LYS A 3 27.96 10.31 14.17
C LYS A 3 28.05 9.85 12.72
N ILE A 4 28.17 8.55 12.50
CA ILE A 4 27.98 8.01 11.16
C ILE A 4 26.53 8.31 10.81
N GLU A 5 26.32 9.14 9.78
CA GLU A 5 24.98 9.41 9.29
C GLU A 5 24.41 8.11 8.73
N ILE A 6 23.15 7.81 9.04
CA ILE A 6 22.47 6.57 8.61
C ILE A 6 22.55 6.41 7.08
N SER A 7 22.56 7.52 6.34
CA SER A 7 22.80 7.57 4.89
C SER A 7 24.13 6.92 4.48
N GLN A 8 25.22 7.16 5.20
CA GLN A 8 26.53 6.56 4.91
C GLN A 8 26.54 5.05 5.19
N VAL A 9 25.84 4.61 6.25
CA VAL A 9 25.66 3.19 6.53
C VAL A 9 24.88 2.51 5.41
N ILE A 10 23.82 3.17 4.91
CA ILE A 10 22.98 2.66 3.82
C ILE A 10 23.81 2.48 2.53
N GLU A 11 24.64 3.45 2.15
CA GLU A 11 25.51 3.31 0.97
C GLU A 11 26.49 2.14 1.11
N GLN A 12 27.08 1.94 2.29
CA GLN A 12 28.06 0.87 2.53
C GLN A 12 27.48 -0.55 2.50
N ILE A 13 26.17 -0.70 2.67
CA ILE A 13 25.52 -2.02 2.74
C ILE A 13 24.78 -2.39 1.45
N LYS A 14 24.66 -1.49 0.47
CA LYS A 14 23.89 -1.75 -0.76
C LYS A 14 24.34 -3.00 -1.49
N GLU A 15 25.65 -3.20 -1.60
CA GLU A 15 26.26 -4.36 -2.27
C GLU A 15 26.06 -5.67 -1.50
N GLU A 16 25.60 -5.61 -0.25
CA GLU A 16 25.37 -6.75 0.63
C GLU A 16 23.87 -7.06 0.82
N ILE A 17 23.01 -6.42 0.01
CA ILE A 17 21.57 -6.65 -0.06
C ILE A 17 21.26 -7.34 -1.38
N GLU A 18 20.57 -8.46 -1.31
CA GLU A 18 20.09 -9.20 -2.46
C GLU A 18 18.56 -9.24 -2.41
N VAL A 19 17.91 -8.98 -3.54
CA VAL A 19 16.46 -9.12 -3.69
C VAL A 19 16.21 -10.14 -4.79
N ASP A 20 15.44 -11.17 -4.47
CA ASP A 20 15.11 -12.23 -5.42
C ASP A 20 14.03 -11.80 -6.43
N ALA A 21 13.76 -12.66 -7.42
CA ALA A 21 12.75 -12.39 -8.45
C ALA A 21 11.32 -12.23 -7.87
N SER A 22 11.06 -12.75 -6.67
CA SER A 22 9.77 -12.60 -5.97
C SER A 22 9.67 -11.32 -5.15
N GLY A 23 10.75 -10.54 -5.08
CA GLY A 23 10.83 -9.30 -4.31
C GLY A 23 11.11 -9.53 -2.83
N LYS A 24 11.50 -10.74 -2.42
CA LYS A 24 11.96 -11.01 -1.05
C LYS A 24 13.43 -10.59 -0.94
N GLY A 25 13.70 -9.74 0.04
CA GLY A 25 15.04 -9.27 0.31
C GLY A 25 15.75 -10.13 1.34
N LYS A 26 17.06 -10.26 1.20
CA LYS A 26 17.97 -10.77 2.22
C LYS A 26 19.20 -9.89 2.27
N ALA A 27 19.76 -9.71 3.46
CA ALA A 27 21.02 -8.98 3.61
C ALA A 27 22.04 -9.82 4.37
N SER A 28 23.32 -9.56 4.11
CA SER A 28 24.38 -10.23 4.86
C SER A 28 24.26 -9.98 6.37
N MET A 29 24.84 -10.87 7.16
CA MET A 29 24.95 -10.68 8.62
C MET A 29 25.74 -9.40 8.96
N LYS A 30 26.76 -9.05 8.17
CA LYS A 30 27.57 -7.84 8.38
C LYS A 30 26.76 -6.57 8.08
N ALA A 31 25.95 -6.59 7.02
CA ALA A 31 25.03 -5.51 6.71
C ALA A 31 24.00 -5.30 7.82
N THR A 32 23.40 -6.39 8.33
CA THR A 32 22.45 -6.34 9.44
C THR A 32 23.10 -5.83 10.73
N ALA A 33 24.34 -6.25 11.01
CA ALA A 33 25.11 -5.78 12.17
C ALA A 33 25.43 -4.28 12.09
N ARG A 34 25.84 -3.80 10.90
CA ARG A 34 26.05 -2.37 10.66
C ARG A 34 24.76 -1.60 10.82
N LEU A 35 23.63 -2.05 10.27
CA LEU A 35 22.33 -1.40 10.47
C LEU A 35 21.94 -1.32 11.95
N ALA A 36 22.15 -2.39 12.69
CA ALA A 36 21.85 -2.46 14.12
C ALA A 36 22.90 -1.76 15.01
N GLY A 37 24.03 -1.28 14.46
CA GLY A 37 25.10 -0.66 15.24
C GLY A 37 25.77 -1.62 16.24
N VAL A 38 25.83 -2.91 15.93
CA VAL A 38 26.44 -3.95 16.75
C VAL A 38 27.54 -4.69 15.97
N SER A 39 28.37 -5.47 16.66
CA SER A 39 29.35 -6.34 15.97
C SER A 39 28.66 -7.51 15.29
N ASP A 40 29.12 -7.90 14.11
CA ASP A 40 28.72 -9.12 13.39
C ASP A 40 28.84 -10.38 14.25
N LYS A 41 29.89 -10.47 15.08
CA LYS A 41 30.08 -11.55 16.06
C LYS A 41 28.96 -11.64 17.10
N ALA A 42 28.34 -10.52 17.47
CA ALA A 42 27.25 -10.52 18.45
C ALA A 42 25.97 -11.13 17.86
N ILE A 43 25.65 -10.78 16.60
CA ILE A 43 24.54 -11.39 15.87
C ILE A 43 24.85 -12.88 15.63
N GLY A 44 26.06 -13.21 15.16
CA GLY A 44 26.47 -14.60 14.92
C GLY A 44 26.32 -15.49 16.14
N LYS A 45 26.83 -15.06 17.32
CA LYS A 45 26.67 -15.80 18.57
C LYS A 45 25.20 -15.96 18.99
N ALA A 46 24.38 -14.92 18.78
CA ALA A 46 22.97 -14.99 19.10
C ALA A 46 22.23 -16.01 18.22
N LEU A 47 22.57 -16.09 16.93
CA LEU A 47 21.98 -17.05 16.00
C LEU A 47 22.48 -18.49 16.24
N GLU A 48 23.77 -18.68 16.51
CA GLU A 48 24.38 -20.00 16.83
C GLU A 48 23.78 -20.62 18.10
N SER A 49 23.39 -19.78 19.06
CA SER A 49 22.81 -20.25 20.33
C SER A 49 21.45 -20.93 20.19
N ALA A 50 20.80 -20.83 19.01
CA ALA A 50 19.44 -21.32 18.79
C ALA A 50 19.26 -22.83 19.00
N ASN A 51 20.31 -23.64 18.78
CA ASN A 51 20.29 -25.10 18.99
C ASN A 51 20.87 -25.54 20.34
N LEU A 52 21.32 -24.60 21.18
CA LEU A 52 21.92 -24.85 22.49
C LEU A 52 21.02 -24.23 23.57
N GLU A 53 21.49 -23.16 24.23
CA GLU A 53 20.67 -22.29 25.06
C GLU A 53 20.32 -21.03 24.27
N PRO A 54 19.09 -20.92 23.72
CA PRO A 54 18.74 -19.84 22.81
C PRO A 54 18.83 -18.49 23.53
N SER A 55 19.64 -17.58 22.96
CA SER A 55 19.65 -16.18 23.38
C SER A 55 18.25 -15.57 23.27
N LYS A 56 17.98 -14.48 24.01
CA LYS A 56 16.68 -13.79 23.92
C LYS A 56 16.32 -13.40 22.48
N LEU A 57 17.31 -12.98 21.68
CA LEU A 57 17.10 -12.71 20.25
C LEU A 57 16.69 -13.97 19.47
N ALA A 58 17.36 -15.09 19.68
CA ALA A 58 16.99 -16.36 19.05
C ALA A 58 15.60 -16.83 19.49
N GLN A 59 15.24 -16.66 20.77
CA GLN A 59 13.89 -16.97 21.26
C GLN A 59 12.84 -16.10 20.57
N THR A 60 13.07 -14.79 20.44
CA THR A 60 12.16 -13.88 19.73
C THR A 60 11.99 -14.30 18.28
N LEU A 61 13.07 -14.69 17.59
CA LEU A 61 12.99 -15.17 16.20
C LEU A 61 12.19 -16.48 16.08
N ILE A 62 12.41 -17.44 16.99
CA ILE A 62 11.68 -18.71 17.02
C ILE A 62 10.19 -18.48 17.29
N GLN A 63 9.84 -17.58 18.22
CA GLN A 63 8.44 -17.20 18.50
C GLN A 63 7.75 -16.57 17.30
N GLN A 64 8.49 -15.91 16.42
CA GLN A 64 7.99 -15.33 15.17
C GLN A 64 7.91 -16.35 14.01
N GLY A 65 8.15 -17.63 14.29
CA GLY A 65 7.97 -18.73 13.34
C GLY A 65 9.22 -19.14 12.55
N PHE A 66 10.41 -18.69 12.96
CA PHE A 66 11.67 -19.14 12.34
C PHE A 66 12.24 -20.38 13.03
N ASP A 67 12.57 -21.42 12.25
CA ASP A 67 13.21 -22.62 12.81
C ASP A 67 14.67 -22.37 13.19
N ALA A 68 15.11 -22.98 14.30
CA ALA A 68 16.48 -22.87 14.79
C ALA A 68 17.54 -23.38 13.78
N ALA A 69 17.17 -24.33 12.92
CA ALA A 69 18.02 -24.79 11.82
C ALA A 69 18.26 -23.69 10.76
N ASN A 70 17.23 -22.91 10.44
CA ASN A 70 17.31 -21.81 9.47
C ASN A 70 18.21 -20.68 10.00
N LEU A 71 18.17 -20.40 11.31
CA LEU A 71 19.00 -19.37 11.94
C LEU A 71 20.50 -19.62 11.75
N ASN A 72 20.94 -20.88 11.76
CA ASN A 72 22.34 -21.23 11.51
C ASN A 72 22.74 -21.04 10.04
N GLN A 73 21.82 -21.24 9.10
CA GLN A 73 22.06 -21.09 7.65
C GLN A 73 22.18 -19.61 7.24
N TRP A 74 21.62 -18.67 8.01
CA TRP A 74 21.66 -17.24 7.68
C TRP A 74 23.06 -16.62 7.67
N ARG A 75 24.06 -17.30 8.25
CA ARG A 75 25.44 -16.86 8.19
C ARG A 75 26.02 -16.94 6.78
N THR A 76 25.59 -17.93 6.00
CA THR A 76 26.00 -18.13 4.60
C THR A 76 24.97 -17.56 3.64
N ASP A 77 23.68 -17.74 3.94
CA ASP A 77 22.63 -17.52 2.95
C ASP A 77 22.10 -16.08 2.98
N GLY A 78 22.34 -15.38 4.09
CA GLY A 78 21.81 -14.04 4.38
C GLY A 78 20.60 -14.09 5.30
N ILE A 79 20.35 -12.98 5.99
CA ILE A 79 19.23 -12.80 6.90
C ILE A 79 18.04 -12.25 6.08
N PRO A 80 16.85 -12.87 6.14
CA PRO A 80 15.69 -12.40 5.39
C PRO A 80 15.15 -11.07 5.92
N ASP A 81 14.53 -10.29 5.04
CA ASP A 81 13.96 -8.96 5.31
C ASP A 81 13.06 -8.88 6.56
N ILE A 82 12.18 -9.86 6.76
CA ILE A 82 11.31 -9.94 7.95
C ILE A 82 12.15 -10.11 9.22
N ALA A 83 13.17 -10.97 9.20
CA ALA A 83 14.02 -11.21 10.35
C ALA A 83 14.90 -9.99 10.68
N ILE A 84 15.33 -9.23 9.68
CA ILE A 84 16.06 -7.97 9.89
C ILE A 84 15.23 -6.97 10.68
N GLY A 85 13.93 -6.85 10.37
CA GLY A 85 13.02 -6.01 11.14
C GLY A 85 12.96 -6.40 12.62
N ILE A 86 12.89 -7.70 12.91
CA ILE A 86 12.86 -8.24 14.29
C ILE A 86 14.18 -7.99 15.01
N ILE A 87 15.31 -8.23 14.35
CA ILE A 87 16.66 -7.99 14.92
C ILE A 87 16.85 -6.51 15.25
N LEU A 88 16.42 -5.61 14.36
CA LEU A 88 16.51 -4.17 14.59
C LEU A 88 15.57 -3.71 15.72
N HIS A 89 14.37 -4.29 15.82
CA HIS A 89 13.47 -4.03 16.93
C HIS A 89 14.10 -4.46 18.26
N TYR A 90 14.66 -5.67 18.30
CA TYR A 90 15.32 -6.21 19.49
C TYR A 90 16.47 -5.31 19.96
N TYR A 91 17.41 -4.94 19.07
CA TYR A 91 18.51 -4.04 19.43
C TYR A 91 18.07 -2.57 19.60
N GLY A 92 16.89 -2.19 19.15
CA GLY A 92 16.34 -0.85 19.37
C GLY A 92 15.68 -0.69 20.74
N TYR A 93 15.05 -1.75 21.26
CA TYR A 93 14.12 -1.66 22.40
C TYR A 93 14.28 -2.74 23.47
N GLU A 94 14.67 -3.97 23.13
CA GLU A 94 14.55 -5.14 24.02
C GLU A 94 15.89 -5.71 24.53
N ALA A 95 17.01 -5.34 23.89
CA ALA A 95 18.35 -5.81 24.24
C ALA A 95 18.90 -5.22 25.57
N GLY A 96 18.12 -4.42 26.28
CA GLY A 96 18.49 -3.81 27.56
C GLY A 96 19.71 -2.90 27.44
N ARG A 97 20.80 -3.22 28.17
CA ARG A 97 22.06 -2.46 28.10
C ARG A 97 22.76 -2.52 26.74
N TYR A 98 22.36 -3.45 25.87
CA TYR A 98 22.90 -3.60 24.53
C TYR A 98 22.01 -2.94 23.46
N CYS A 99 20.97 -2.21 23.87
CA CYS A 99 20.20 -1.41 22.93
C CYS A 99 21.09 -0.34 22.30
N THR A 100 20.94 -0.13 21.00
CA THR A 100 21.69 0.89 20.27
C THR A 100 20.75 1.95 19.73
N GLN A 101 21.18 3.21 19.80
CA GLN A 101 20.43 4.32 19.23
C GLN A 101 20.29 4.17 17.71
N GLN A 102 21.27 3.55 17.06
CA GLN A 102 21.26 3.32 15.63
C GLN A 102 20.18 2.32 15.23
N ALA A 103 20.09 1.15 15.88
CA ALA A 103 19.03 0.17 15.63
C ALA A 103 17.65 0.80 15.84
N LYS A 104 17.48 1.62 16.87
CA LYS A 104 16.22 2.34 17.14
C LYS A 104 15.82 3.27 16.00
N LEU A 105 16.73 4.11 15.51
CA LEU A 105 16.46 5.04 14.42
C LEU A 105 16.16 4.31 13.11
N VAL A 106 16.92 3.27 12.79
CA VAL A 106 16.69 2.44 11.60
C VAL A 106 15.37 1.69 11.71
N CYS A 107 15.04 1.11 12.87
CA CYS A 107 13.76 0.45 13.11
C CYS A 107 12.57 1.40 12.94
N GLN A 108 12.69 2.65 13.42
CA GLN A 108 11.65 3.67 13.24
C GLN A 108 11.50 4.08 11.77
N ALA A 109 12.61 4.24 11.04
CA ALA A 109 12.60 4.53 9.61
C ALA A 109 12.00 3.38 8.79
N PHE A 110 12.24 2.13 9.18
CA PHE A 110 11.62 0.97 8.54
C PHE A 110 10.18 0.73 8.96
N GLY A 111 9.72 1.25 10.10
CA GLY A 111 8.32 1.19 10.50
C GLY A 111 7.39 1.97 9.56
N THR A 112 7.89 2.99 8.86
CA THR A 112 7.10 3.80 7.91
C THR A 112 7.13 3.26 6.47
N ILE A 113 8.24 2.64 6.06
CA ILE A 113 8.47 2.19 4.67
C ILE A 113 8.30 0.66 4.53
N GLY A 114 8.67 -0.10 5.56
CA GLY A 114 8.82 -1.55 5.53
C GLY A 114 10.20 -1.98 5.02
N VAL A 115 10.84 -2.92 5.71
CA VAL A 115 12.20 -3.40 5.37
C VAL A 115 12.27 -3.93 3.94
N ARG A 116 11.25 -4.69 3.50
CA ARG A 116 11.17 -5.24 2.15
C ARG A 116 11.12 -4.15 1.08
N ALA A 117 10.24 -3.16 1.24
CA ALA A 117 10.09 -2.08 0.28
C ALA A 117 11.37 -1.24 0.20
N TRP A 118 12.04 -1.01 1.33
CA TRP A 118 13.34 -0.34 1.36
C TRP A 118 14.42 -1.14 0.62
N MET A 119 14.52 -2.46 0.82
CA MET A 119 15.49 -3.29 0.09
C MET A 119 15.22 -3.30 -1.41
N GLN A 120 13.96 -3.32 -1.81
CA GLN A 120 13.57 -3.23 -3.22
C GLN A 120 13.99 -1.90 -3.85
N ASP A 121 13.74 -0.79 -3.15
CA ASP A 121 14.14 0.56 -3.60
C ASP A 121 15.67 0.67 -3.74
N VAL A 122 16.42 0.23 -2.73
CA VAL A 122 17.88 0.33 -2.70
C VAL A 122 18.57 -0.56 -3.73
N SER A 123 18.04 -1.76 -3.98
CA SER A 123 18.56 -2.67 -4.99
C SER A 123 18.14 -2.30 -6.42
N GLY A 124 17.32 -1.26 -6.59
CA GLY A 124 16.73 -0.92 -7.88
C GLY A 124 15.78 -2.02 -8.40
N TRP A 125 15.27 -2.87 -7.49
CA TRP A 125 14.31 -3.90 -7.83
C TRP A 125 13.00 -3.21 -8.23
N ALA A 126 12.79 -3.07 -9.52
CA ALA A 126 11.46 -2.91 -10.04
C ALA A 126 10.79 -4.28 -9.95
N LYS A 127 9.62 -4.35 -9.30
CA LYS A 127 8.70 -5.46 -9.52
C LYS A 127 8.68 -5.68 -11.03
N PRO A 128 8.93 -6.91 -11.54
CA PRO A 128 8.82 -7.16 -12.96
C PRO A 128 7.50 -6.54 -13.35
N THR A 129 7.58 -5.42 -14.08
CA THR A 129 6.42 -4.90 -14.74
C THR A 129 6.00 -6.15 -15.48
N GLN A 130 4.77 -6.60 -15.28
CA GLN A 130 4.15 -7.33 -16.35
C GLN A 130 4.26 -6.36 -17.52
N GLN A 131 5.35 -6.46 -18.28
CA GLN A 131 5.31 -6.18 -19.68
C GLN A 131 4.04 -6.92 -20.07
N HIS A 132 3.07 -6.15 -20.54
CA HIS A 132 2.07 -6.67 -21.42
C HIS A 132 2.85 -7.21 -22.64
N SER A 133 3.59 -8.30 -22.47
CA SER A 133 3.86 -9.22 -23.53
C SER A 133 2.48 -9.67 -23.94
N ASN A 134 2.15 -9.45 -25.20
CA ASN A 134 1.01 -10.05 -25.88
C ASN A 134 1.19 -11.60 -25.96
N THR A 135 1.49 -12.23 -24.83
CA THR A 135 1.29 -13.65 -24.61
C THR A 135 -0.10 -13.80 -24.01
N PRO A 136 -0.94 -14.71 -24.56
CA PRO A 136 -2.28 -14.88 -24.06
C PRO A 136 -2.18 -15.19 -22.56
N THR A 137 -2.81 -14.34 -21.75
CA THR A 137 -3.16 -14.62 -20.36
C THR A 137 -3.55 -16.10 -20.30
N PRO A 138 -2.96 -16.96 -19.45
CA PRO A 138 -3.53 -18.27 -19.19
C PRO A 138 -4.96 -17.97 -18.77
N ALA A 139 -5.90 -18.31 -19.65
CA ALA A 139 -7.30 -18.06 -19.39
C ALA A 139 -7.55 -18.69 -18.03
N LEU A 140 -8.00 -17.88 -17.07
CA LEU A 140 -8.56 -18.42 -15.84
C LEU A 140 -9.47 -19.56 -16.28
N PRO A 141 -9.36 -20.76 -15.68
CA PRO A 141 -10.23 -21.86 -16.03
C PRO A 141 -11.66 -21.31 -16.04
N PRO A 142 -12.50 -21.73 -17.00
CA PRO A 142 -13.89 -21.32 -17.05
C PRO A 142 -14.51 -21.33 -15.65
N VAL A 143 -15.40 -20.37 -15.36
CA VAL A 143 -15.97 -20.19 -14.01
C VAL A 143 -16.49 -21.52 -13.45
N GLU A 144 -17.02 -22.37 -14.32
CA GLU A 144 -17.49 -23.72 -14.06
C GLU A 144 -16.37 -24.63 -13.49
N GLN A 145 -15.16 -24.54 -14.05
CA GLN A 145 -14.01 -25.34 -13.65
C GLN A 145 -13.40 -24.83 -12.33
N ARG A 146 -13.44 -23.52 -12.09
CA ARG A 146 -13.06 -22.92 -10.79
C ARG A 146 -14.05 -23.29 -9.69
N LEU A 147 -15.36 -23.22 -9.99
CA LEU A 147 -16.42 -23.64 -9.07
C LEU A 147 -16.31 -25.14 -8.75
N LYS A 148 -16.03 -25.97 -9.76
CA LYS A 148 -15.79 -27.41 -9.57
C LYS A 148 -14.59 -27.68 -8.66
N THR A 149 -13.47 -26.97 -8.87
CA THR A 149 -12.26 -27.11 -8.04
C THR A 149 -12.53 -26.71 -6.58
N LEU A 150 -13.32 -25.67 -6.36
CA LEU A 150 -13.74 -25.25 -5.01
C LEU A 150 -14.63 -26.31 -4.35
N VAL A 151 -15.63 -26.83 -5.07
CA VAL A 151 -16.54 -27.88 -4.56
C VAL A 151 -15.77 -29.16 -4.24
N GLU A 152 -14.80 -29.56 -5.07
CA GLU A 152 -13.93 -30.70 -4.81
C GLU A 152 -13.06 -30.49 -3.57
N ALA A 153 -12.45 -29.30 -3.41
CA ALA A 153 -11.69 -28.95 -2.22
C ALA A 153 -12.56 -28.98 -0.94
N MET A 154 -13.82 -28.51 -1.03
CA MET A 154 -14.77 -28.57 0.09
C MET A 154 -15.18 -30.00 0.43
N LYS A 155 -15.37 -30.87 -0.56
CA LYS A 155 -15.64 -32.31 -0.34
C LYS A 155 -14.46 -32.99 0.34
N THR A 156 -13.23 -32.76 -0.14
CA THR A 156 -12.02 -33.29 0.49
C THR A 156 -11.87 -32.79 1.92
N LEU A 157 -12.17 -31.52 2.19
CA LEU A 157 -12.14 -30.96 3.54
C LEU A 157 -13.23 -31.56 4.45
N ALA A 158 -14.42 -31.83 3.91
CA ALA A 158 -15.49 -32.50 4.65
C ALA A 158 -15.17 -33.97 4.94
N GLU A 159 -14.54 -34.69 4.00
CA GLU A 159 -14.08 -36.07 4.19
C GLU A 159 -12.98 -36.15 5.25
N LEU A 160 -12.00 -35.24 5.20
CA LEU A 160 -10.90 -35.15 6.18
C LEU A 160 -11.38 -34.78 7.58
N THR A 161 -12.52 -34.09 7.71
CA THR A 161 -13.11 -33.71 9.00
C THR A 161 -14.24 -34.64 9.45
N GLY A 162 -14.46 -35.77 8.76
CA GLY A 162 -15.48 -36.77 9.14
C GLY A 162 -16.91 -36.27 8.98
N GLY A 163 -17.17 -35.43 7.98
CA GLY A 163 -18.49 -34.87 7.66
C GLY A 163 -18.94 -33.74 8.58
N ARG A 164 -18.05 -33.19 9.40
CA ARG A 164 -18.35 -32.10 10.33
C ARG A 164 -17.37 -30.96 10.12
N LEU A 165 -17.61 -30.16 9.09
CA LEU A 165 -17.14 -28.79 9.13
C LEU A 165 -17.76 -28.14 10.38
N ASN A 166 -16.95 -27.46 11.18
CA ASN A 166 -17.43 -26.70 12.32
C ASN A 166 -18.59 -25.80 11.82
N PRO A 167 -19.78 -25.79 12.45
CA PRO A 167 -20.90 -24.95 12.04
C PRO A 167 -20.52 -23.48 11.83
N TYR A 168 -19.54 -23.00 12.60
CA TYR A 168 -18.97 -21.66 12.45
C TYR A 168 -18.21 -21.46 11.12
N MET A 169 -17.42 -22.46 10.70
CA MET A 169 -16.72 -22.41 9.41
C MET A 169 -17.70 -22.53 8.23
N GLU A 170 -18.73 -23.38 8.35
CA GLU A 170 -19.77 -23.51 7.34
C GLU A 170 -20.53 -22.19 7.16
N GLN A 171 -20.87 -21.53 8.28
CA GLN A 171 -21.50 -20.22 8.27
C GLN A 171 -20.57 -19.13 7.69
N GLN A 172 -19.30 -19.08 8.09
CA GLN A 172 -18.33 -18.12 7.53
C GLN A 172 -18.13 -18.29 6.02
N MET A 173 -18.09 -19.52 5.53
CA MET A 173 -17.99 -19.79 4.09
C MET A 173 -19.27 -19.40 3.36
N THR A 174 -20.43 -19.66 3.94
CA THR A 174 -21.73 -19.26 3.40
C THR A 174 -21.84 -17.74 3.31
N ASP A 175 -21.41 -17.03 4.35
CA ASP A 175 -21.39 -15.56 4.39
C ASP A 175 -20.41 -14.98 3.37
N TYR A 176 -19.21 -15.56 3.25
CA TYR A 176 -18.21 -15.14 2.27
C TYR A 176 -18.71 -15.35 0.83
N ALA A 177 -19.26 -16.52 0.52
CA ALA A 177 -19.82 -16.81 -0.80
C ALA A 177 -21.01 -15.91 -1.09
N THR A 178 -21.92 -15.70 -0.14
CA THR A 178 -23.09 -14.82 -0.29
C THR A 178 -22.67 -13.38 -0.53
N ASN A 179 -21.65 -12.88 0.19
CA ASN A 179 -21.11 -11.54 -0.04
C ASN A 179 -20.43 -11.44 -1.42
N LEU A 180 -19.67 -12.44 -1.84
CA LEU A 180 -19.04 -12.46 -3.15
C LEU A 180 -20.08 -12.48 -4.28
N PHE A 181 -21.13 -13.29 -4.16
CA PHE A 181 -22.25 -13.30 -5.11
C PHE A 181 -23.07 -12.02 -5.03
N ALA A 182 -23.26 -11.43 -3.86
CA ALA A 182 -23.96 -10.15 -3.72
C ALA A 182 -23.16 -9.01 -4.35
N ASP A 183 -21.84 -8.99 -4.19
CA ASP A 183 -20.97 -7.99 -4.81
C ASP A 183 -20.85 -8.22 -6.31
N HIS A 184 -20.74 -9.47 -6.77
CA HIS A 184 -20.75 -9.79 -8.19
C HIS A 184 -22.11 -9.51 -8.83
N ASN A 185 -23.22 -9.81 -8.15
CA ASN A 185 -24.56 -9.44 -8.60
C ASN A 185 -24.77 -7.92 -8.55
N ARG A 186 -24.26 -7.20 -7.54
CA ARG A 186 -24.29 -5.73 -7.55
C ARG A 186 -23.53 -5.16 -8.75
N GLN A 187 -22.37 -5.74 -9.07
CA GLN A 187 -21.56 -5.38 -10.23
C GLN A 187 -22.19 -5.81 -11.57
N ALA A 188 -22.89 -6.95 -11.61
CA ALA A 188 -23.54 -7.47 -12.82
C ALA A 188 -24.92 -6.85 -13.09
N LEU A 189 -25.61 -6.40 -12.04
CA LEU A 189 -26.88 -5.65 -12.11
C LEU A 189 -26.64 -4.17 -12.42
N THR A 190 -25.41 -3.66 -12.21
CA THR A 190 -24.96 -2.35 -12.71
C THR A 190 -24.28 -2.54 -14.06
N GLY A 191 -25.08 -2.69 -15.12
CA GLY A 191 -24.63 -2.74 -16.50
C GLY A 191 -24.04 -1.44 -17.06
N THR A 192 -23.34 -0.65 -16.24
CA THR A 192 -22.59 0.51 -16.71
C THR A 192 -21.24 0.60 -16.00
N GLN A 193 -20.18 0.70 -16.81
CA GLN A 193 -18.85 1.17 -16.43
C GLN A 193 -18.89 2.66 -15.99
N GLU A 194 -19.90 3.04 -15.22
CA GLU A 194 -20.19 4.41 -14.84
C GLU A 194 -19.25 4.83 -13.71
N LYS A 195 -18.04 5.25 -14.10
CA LYS A 195 -17.06 5.82 -13.20
C LYS A 195 -17.41 7.29 -12.94
N TRP A 196 -17.91 7.60 -11.74
CA TRP A 196 -18.24 8.96 -11.32
C TRP A 196 -17.25 9.46 -10.25
N LEU A 197 -16.43 10.45 -10.59
CA LEU A 197 -15.42 10.99 -9.68
C LEU A 197 -15.62 12.49 -9.43
N GLY A 198 -15.28 12.91 -8.21
CA GLY A 198 -15.11 14.34 -7.93
C GLY A 198 -13.81 14.85 -8.56
N VAL A 199 -13.78 16.12 -8.95
CA VAL A 199 -12.65 16.74 -9.68
C VAL A 199 -11.31 16.57 -8.95
N VAL A 200 -11.32 16.68 -7.62
CA VAL A 200 -10.10 16.50 -6.80
C VAL A 200 -9.60 15.06 -6.88
N ASN A 201 -10.52 14.09 -6.76
CA ASN A 201 -10.16 12.68 -6.88
C ASN A 201 -9.67 12.35 -8.30
N PHE A 202 -10.31 12.92 -9.33
CA PHE A 202 -9.85 12.79 -10.72
C PHE A 202 -8.44 13.36 -10.91
N ALA A 203 -8.15 14.56 -10.38
CA ALA A 203 -6.83 15.17 -10.48
C ALA A 203 -5.74 14.34 -9.77
N GLU A 204 -6.04 13.75 -8.63
CA GLU A 204 -5.08 12.97 -7.85
C GLU A 204 -4.89 11.55 -8.39
N SER A 205 -5.98 10.85 -8.75
CA SER A 205 -5.94 9.45 -9.20
C SER A 205 -5.60 9.28 -10.68
N GLU A 206 -6.14 10.13 -11.56
CA GLU A 206 -5.95 9.98 -13.01
C GLU A 206 -4.79 10.81 -13.55
N LEU A 207 -4.50 11.98 -12.94
CA LEU A 207 -3.46 12.90 -13.41
C LEU A 207 -2.23 12.97 -12.49
N GLY A 208 -2.26 12.30 -11.33
CA GLY A 208 -1.16 12.33 -10.35
C GLY A 208 -0.87 13.72 -9.75
N LYS A 209 -1.79 14.69 -9.88
CA LYS A 209 -1.61 16.06 -9.39
C LYS A 209 -2.13 16.21 -7.97
N LYS A 210 -1.22 16.39 -7.01
CA LYS A 210 -1.58 16.60 -5.60
C LYS A 210 -2.25 17.97 -5.42
N VAL A 211 -3.49 18.00 -4.94
CA VAL A 211 -4.24 19.25 -4.80
C VAL A 211 -4.08 19.84 -3.37
N PRO A 212 -3.56 21.07 -3.22
CA PRO A 212 -3.35 21.67 -1.89
C PRO A 212 -4.63 21.86 -1.06
N ILE A 213 -4.49 21.72 0.27
CA ILE A 213 -5.56 21.95 1.26
C ILE A 213 -5.63 23.43 1.68
N LYS A 214 -4.60 24.23 1.39
CA LYS A 214 -4.57 25.68 1.65
C LYS A 214 -3.83 26.40 0.52
N GLY A 215 -4.03 27.71 0.38
CA GLY A 215 -3.34 28.56 -0.59
C GLY A 215 -4.18 28.95 -1.80
N SER A 216 -3.54 29.53 -2.82
CA SER A 216 -4.20 30.01 -4.04
C SER A 216 -4.86 28.87 -4.82
N HIS A 217 -4.19 27.71 -4.90
CA HIS A 217 -4.63 26.49 -5.58
C HIS A 217 -5.34 25.50 -4.65
N TYR A 218 -6.15 26.02 -3.72
CA TYR A 218 -6.92 25.20 -2.78
C TYR A 218 -7.94 24.31 -3.51
N ARG A 219 -8.07 23.05 -3.08
CA ARG A 219 -9.02 22.06 -3.62
C ARG A 219 -10.49 22.53 -3.72
N GLY A 220 -10.95 23.41 -2.82
CA GLY A 220 -12.30 23.99 -2.91
C GLY A 220 -12.44 24.98 -4.06
N HIS A 221 -11.37 25.70 -4.40
CA HIS A 221 -11.33 26.54 -5.61
C HIS A 221 -11.33 25.70 -6.86
N LEU A 222 -10.67 24.53 -6.88
CA LEU A 222 -10.68 23.63 -8.03
C LEU A 222 -12.10 23.13 -8.34
N GLY A 223 -12.85 22.69 -7.33
CA GLY A 223 -14.25 22.31 -7.52
C GLY A 223 -15.12 23.47 -8.03
N THR A 224 -14.88 24.68 -7.51
CA THR A 224 -15.59 25.89 -7.94
C THR A 224 -15.20 26.29 -9.38
N TRP A 225 -13.93 26.13 -9.74
CA TRP A 225 -13.36 26.44 -11.06
C TRP A 225 -14.02 25.63 -12.15
N VAL A 226 -14.08 24.31 -12.00
CA VAL A 226 -14.72 23.43 -12.98
C VAL A 226 -16.21 23.77 -13.10
N ARG A 227 -16.90 24.01 -11.98
CA ARG A 227 -18.32 24.41 -12.02
C ARG A 227 -18.55 25.74 -12.75
N THR A 228 -17.64 26.71 -12.60
CA THR A 228 -17.81 28.05 -13.17
C THR A 228 -17.43 28.12 -14.64
N PHE A 229 -16.30 27.50 -15.04
CA PHE A 229 -15.77 27.63 -16.40
C PHE A 229 -16.08 26.43 -17.30
N TYR A 230 -16.51 25.30 -16.72
CA TYR A 230 -16.81 24.06 -17.42
C TYR A 230 -18.21 23.50 -17.08
N PRO A 231 -19.30 24.31 -17.11
CA PRO A 231 -20.65 23.84 -16.78
C PRO A 231 -21.19 22.74 -17.73
N GLN A 232 -20.64 22.66 -18.94
CA GLN A 232 -21.04 21.69 -19.98
C GLN A 232 -20.65 20.24 -19.68
N LEU A 233 -19.79 19.98 -18.68
CA LEU A 233 -19.24 18.64 -18.40
C LEU A 233 -20.23 17.68 -17.71
N GLY A 234 -21.47 18.10 -17.46
CA GLY A 234 -22.51 17.27 -16.85
C GLY A 234 -22.15 16.78 -15.45
N ASN A 235 -22.65 17.43 -14.40
CA ASN A 235 -22.37 17.03 -13.03
C ASN A 235 -23.63 16.52 -12.32
N ARG A 236 -23.42 15.65 -11.32
CA ARG A 236 -24.41 15.35 -10.28
C ARG A 236 -23.84 15.68 -8.91
N GLN A 237 -24.70 15.99 -7.96
CA GLN A 237 -24.28 16.20 -6.56
C GLN A 237 -24.44 14.91 -5.77
N GLU A 238 -23.43 14.57 -4.99
CA GLU A 238 -23.46 13.46 -4.04
C GLU A 238 -23.05 13.94 -2.67
N ASN A 239 -23.74 13.48 -1.64
CA ASN A 239 -23.37 13.75 -0.26
C ASN A 239 -22.21 12.83 0.13
N ARG A 240 -21.03 13.42 0.39
CA ARG A 240 -19.81 12.67 0.71
C ARG A 240 -19.11 13.27 1.93
N LEU A 241 -18.46 12.41 2.70
CA LEU A 241 -17.67 12.83 3.86
C LEU A 241 -16.37 13.48 3.37
N VAL A 242 -16.21 14.79 3.62
CA VAL A 242 -15.02 15.58 3.27
C VAL A 242 -14.43 16.18 4.54
N ASN A 243 -13.20 15.78 4.90
CA ASN A 243 -12.53 16.21 6.15
C ASN A 243 -13.39 16.01 7.42
N GLY A 244 -14.12 14.90 7.52
CA GLY A 244 -14.94 14.61 8.69
C GLY A 244 -16.27 15.36 8.76
N THR A 245 -16.66 16.08 7.70
CA THR A 245 -17.99 16.71 7.58
C THR A 245 -18.68 16.22 6.31
N GLN A 246 -19.97 15.90 6.38
CA GLN A 246 -20.77 15.58 5.20
C GLN A 246 -20.96 16.84 4.35
N GLN A 247 -20.58 16.77 3.07
CA GLN A 247 -20.69 17.89 2.14
C GLN A 247 -21.22 17.41 0.80
N ASP A 248 -21.96 18.29 0.13
CA ASP A 248 -22.42 18.03 -1.23
C ASP A 248 -21.25 18.27 -2.20
N VAL A 249 -20.80 17.20 -2.83
CA VAL A 249 -19.68 17.19 -3.78
C VAL A 249 -20.22 16.97 -5.18
N TYR A 250 -19.78 17.81 -6.11
CA TYR A 250 -20.05 17.60 -7.53
C TYR A 250 -19.15 16.50 -8.08
N VAL A 251 -19.77 15.48 -8.66
CA VAL A 251 -19.10 14.37 -9.34
C VAL A 251 -19.45 14.38 -10.82
N TYR A 252 -18.52 13.90 -11.63
CA TYR A 252 -18.56 13.97 -13.08
C TYR A 252 -18.41 12.56 -13.67
N PRO A 253 -19.04 12.28 -14.82
CA PRO A 253 -18.99 10.97 -15.48
C PRO A 253 -17.64 10.79 -16.19
N CYS A 254 -16.62 10.32 -15.46
CA CYS A 254 -15.27 10.11 -15.99
C CYS A 254 -15.15 8.91 -16.93
N HIS A 255 -16.24 8.16 -17.14
CA HIS A 255 -16.31 7.11 -18.15
C HIS A 255 -16.56 7.67 -19.57
N ASP A 256 -17.07 8.90 -19.68
CA ASP A 256 -17.18 9.61 -20.95
C ASP A 256 -15.82 10.26 -21.29
N PRO A 257 -15.16 9.88 -22.42
CA PRO A 257 -13.89 10.46 -22.83
C PRO A 257 -13.92 11.98 -23.02
N VAL A 258 -15.07 12.54 -23.43
CA VAL A 258 -15.23 14.00 -23.64
C VAL A 258 -15.18 14.72 -22.30
N VAL A 259 -15.83 14.14 -21.29
CA VAL A 259 -15.85 14.69 -19.94
C VAL A 259 -14.48 14.54 -19.28
N ALA A 260 -13.83 13.39 -19.42
CA ALA A 260 -12.48 13.18 -18.91
C ALA A 260 -11.47 14.17 -19.52
N ALA A 261 -11.49 14.35 -20.85
CA ALA A 261 -10.62 15.33 -21.53
C ALA A 261 -10.91 16.78 -21.08
N GLY A 262 -12.19 17.12 -20.92
CA GLY A 262 -12.61 18.43 -20.41
C GLY A 262 -12.16 18.69 -18.98
N LEU A 263 -12.25 17.69 -18.09
CA LEU A 263 -11.74 17.77 -16.73
C LEU A 263 -10.21 17.91 -16.70
N THR A 264 -9.48 17.16 -17.52
CA THR A 264 -8.02 17.27 -17.62
C THR A 264 -7.62 18.69 -18.00
N LYS A 265 -8.25 19.25 -19.04
CA LYS A 265 -8.01 20.63 -19.46
C LYS A 265 -8.32 21.63 -18.33
N ALA A 266 -9.46 21.47 -17.65
CA ALA A 266 -9.86 22.36 -16.57
C ALA A 266 -8.89 22.33 -15.39
N VAL A 267 -8.38 21.14 -15.04
CA VAL A 267 -7.37 20.96 -13.98
C VAL A 267 -6.04 21.58 -14.40
N GLU A 268 -5.61 21.39 -15.64
CA GLU A 268 -4.39 21.99 -16.17
C GLU A 268 -4.44 23.51 -16.17
N GLU A 269 -5.52 24.10 -16.67
CA GLU A 269 -5.73 25.55 -16.65
C GLU A 269 -5.76 26.11 -15.23
N PHE A 270 -6.41 25.39 -14.29
CA PHE A 270 -6.45 25.81 -12.89
C PHE A 270 -5.05 25.90 -12.26
N PHE A 271 -4.17 24.92 -12.52
CA PHE A 271 -2.80 24.90 -11.99
C PHE A 271 -1.84 25.82 -12.74
N ALA A 272 -2.10 26.11 -14.02
CA ALA A 272 -1.32 27.07 -14.78
C ALA A 272 -1.67 28.53 -14.44
N HIS A 273 -2.84 28.78 -13.86
CA HIS A 273 -3.31 30.13 -13.58
C HIS A 273 -2.58 30.74 -12.36
N PRO A 274 -2.02 31.96 -12.45
CA PRO A 274 -1.21 32.54 -11.38
C PRO A 274 -1.99 32.83 -10.07
N SER A 275 -3.29 33.15 -10.20
CA SER A 275 -4.18 33.35 -9.04
C SER A 275 -5.63 32.92 -9.35
N PRO A 276 -5.96 31.61 -9.29
CA PRO A 276 -7.27 31.12 -9.70
C PRO A 276 -8.40 31.65 -8.79
N GLY A 277 -8.11 31.93 -7.52
CA GLY A 277 -9.06 32.57 -6.61
C GLY A 277 -9.47 33.99 -7.04
N ALA A 278 -8.58 34.76 -7.67
CA ALA A 278 -8.91 36.09 -8.19
C ALA A 278 -9.83 36.03 -9.42
N ALA A 279 -9.54 35.10 -10.34
CA ALA A 279 -10.38 34.85 -11.51
C ALA A 279 -11.79 34.37 -11.11
N LEU A 280 -11.90 33.51 -10.10
CA LEU A 280 -13.20 33.10 -9.54
C LEU A 280 -14.00 34.28 -8.95
N LYS A 281 -13.33 35.22 -8.28
CA LYS A 281 -13.97 36.44 -7.78
C LYS A 281 -14.47 37.33 -8.91
N GLN A 282 -13.67 37.51 -9.97
CA GLN A 282 -14.08 38.27 -11.16
C GLN A 282 -15.28 37.63 -11.85
N ALA A 283 -15.32 36.30 -11.93
CA ALA A 283 -16.44 35.53 -12.46
C ALA A 283 -17.67 35.46 -11.52
N ARG A 284 -17.65 36.18 -10.38
CA ARG A 284 -18.72 36.18 -9.36
C ARG A 284 -19.09 34.77 -8.87
N ALA A 285 -18.15 33.83 -8.88
CA ALA A 285 -18.38 32.43 -8.56
C ALA A 285 -18.78 32.17 -7.09
N PHE A 286 -18.59 33.16 -6.21
CA PHE A 286 -18.91 33.11 -4.78
C PHE A 286 -20.17 33.90 -4.40
N SER A 287 -20.84 34.54 -5.35
CA SER A 287 -22.07 35.30 -5.08
C SER A 287 -23.24 34.35 -4.86
N LYS A 288 -23.76 34.26 -3.63
CA LYS A 288 -25.01 33.53 -3.33
C LYS A 288 -26.15 34.11 -4.17
N LYS A 289 -26.83 33.30 -4.99
CA LYS A 289 -28.17 33.64 -5.50
C LYS A 289 -29.10 33.68 -4.28
N SER A 290 -29.56 34.87 -3.90
CA SER A 290 -30.76 34.99 -3.06
C SER A 290 -31.94 34.46 -3.88
N LEU A 291 -32.49 33.31 -3.49
CA LEU A 291 -33.79 32.87 -3.97
C LEU A 291 -34.82 33.88 -3.48
N VAL A 292 -35.32 34.71 -4.38
CA VAL A 292 -36.58 35.44 -4.18
C VAL A 292 -37.68 34.41 -4.34
N THR A 293 -38.28 34.00 -3.22
CA THR A 293 -39.56 33.29 -3.19
C THR A 293 -40.62 34.19 -3.81
N ALA A 294 -41.23 33.74 -4.90
CA ALA A 294 -42.52 34.19 -5.41
C ALA A 294 -43.56 33.11 -5.08
#